data_AF-A0A968WLW4-F1
#
_entry.id   AF-A0A968WLW4-F1
#
_cell.length_a   1.000
_cell.length_b   1.000
_cell.length_c   1.000
_cell.angle_alpha   90.00
_cell.angle_beta   90.00
_cell.angle_gamma   90.00
#
_symmetry.space_group_name_H-M   'P 1'
#
loop_
_entity.id
_entity.type
_entity.pdbx_description
1 polymer ?
#
loop_
_entity_poly.entity_id
_entity_poly.type
_entity_poly.pdbx_seq_one_letter_code
_entity_poly.pdbx_strand_id
1 'polypeptide(L)'
;MLKEGLSSIQAQLSVAIDETEARQILKTEVADLSQRITADPKGKAMFNEKPAAGVEAKLCEKFNTFMGCSGQQYTTKTDENGEYLFKNVDPKDYEGLIVRVFNTPSYIFAAQSLGISAAKYKIEADKTFFAPATNLFKSDVKVQSPKANAKVDAKTLEIKWDAYPDAAYYKISLFPKEVKVSSPYINEKVEGNSFKAEKPLVNGEYRLKIDAFNANDIKLSQLNED
;
A
#
# COMPACT_ATOMS: atom_id res chain seq x y z
N MET A 1 -15.56 33.38 -21.00
CA MET A 1 -16.24 32.06 -21.03
C MET A 1 -16.56 31.50 -19.64
N LEU A 2 -15.64 30.99 -18.81
CA LEU A 2 -15.99 30.51 -17.44
C LEU A 2 -16.42 31.64 -16.47
N LYS A 3 -15.81 32.83 -16.56
CA LYS A 3 -16.19 34.02 -15.75
C LYS A 3 -17.52 34.66 -16.16
N GLU A 4 -17.93 34.50 -17.41
CA GLU A 4 -19.18 35.08 -17.94
C GLU A 4 -20.39 34.21 -17.59
N GLY A 5 -20.21 32.88 -17.53
CA GLY A 5 -21.24 31.96 -17.02
C GLY A 5 -21.61 32.25 -15.57
N LEU A 6 -20.62 32.53 -14.70
CA LEU A 6 -20.85 32.89 -13.29
C LEU A 6 -21.62 34.21 -13.11
N SER A 7 -21.32 35.23 -13.92
CA SER A 7 -21.97 36.55 -13.84
C SER A 7 -23.43 36.52 -14.32
N SER A 8 -23.73 35.70 -15.34
CA SER A 8 -25.09 35.52 -15.86
C SER A 8 -26.01 34.79 -14.88
N ILE A 9 -25.48 33.82 -14.12
CA ILE A 9 -26.22 33.09 -13.09
C ILE A 9 -26.58 34.02 -11.92
N GLN A 10 -25.67 34.92 -11.52
CA GLN A 10 -25.96 35.93 -10.48
C GLN A 10 -27.08 36.91 -10.87
N ALA A 11 -27.20 37.26 -12.16
CA ALA A 11 -28.21 38.21 -12.61
C ALA A 11 -29.63 37.58 -12.64
N GLN A 12 -29.74 36.30 -13.02
CA GLN A 12 -31.03 35.60 -13.13
C GLN A 12 -31.64 35.20 -11.78
N LEU A 13 -30.83 35.10 -10.71
CA LEU A 13 -31.30 34.75 -9.36
C LEU A 13 -32.07 35.87 -8.63
N SER A 14 -32.12 37.08 -9.21
CA SER A 14 -32.68 38.29 -8.56
C SER A 14 -34.21 38.45 -8.69
N VAL A 15 -34.90 37.55 -9.41
CA VAL A 15 -36.34 37.64 -9.66
C VAL A 15 -37.06 36.40 -9.11
N ALA A 16 -37.72 36.59 -7.95
CA ALA A 16 -38.76 35.75 -7.35
C ALA A 16 -38.38 34.39 -6.73
N ILE A 17 -37.38 34.37 -5.85
CA ILE A 17 -37.15 33.26 -4.91
C ILE A 17 -36.86 33.89 -3.54
N ASP A 18 -37.42 33.35 -2.45
CA ASP A 18 -37.00 33.72 -1.09
C ASP A 18 -35.47 33.61 -1.03
N GLU A 19 -34.79 34.62 -0.49
CA GLU A 19 -33.32 34.66 -0.44
C GLU A 19 -32.75 33.36 0.17
N THR A 20 -33.50 32.74 1.07
CA THR A 20 -33.19 31.43 1.68
C THR A 20 -33.23 30.28 0.66
N GLU A 21 -34.29 30.19 -0.14
CA GLU A 21 -34.46 29.15 -1.17
C GLU A 21 -33.49 29.36 -2.33
N ALA A 22 -33.23 30.61 -2.72
CA ALA A 22 -32.22 30.97 -3.72
C ALA A 22 -30.81 30.55 -3.26
N ARG A 23 -30.46 30.82 -2.00
CA ARG A 23 -29.20 30.37 -1.39
C ARG A 23 -29.10 28.85 -1.32
N GLN A 24 -30.21 28.14 -1.10
CA GLN A 24 -30.20 26.68 -1.02
C GLN A 24 -30.04 26.04 -2.41
N ILE A 25 -30.70 26.58 -3.43
CA ILE A 25 -30.53 26.15 -4.83
C ILE A 25 -29.08 26.39 -5.26
N LEU A 26 -28.55 27.59 -5.03
CA LEU A 26 -27.18 27.93 -5.40
C LEU A 26 -26.15 27.06 -4.67
N LYS A 27 -26.35 26.74 -3.39
CA LYS A 27 -25.51 25.77 -2.66
C LYS A 27 -25.55 24.38 -3.30
N THR A 28 -26.72 23.94 -3.73
CA THR A 28 -26.92 22.62 -4.35
C THR A 28 -26.26 22.54 -5.71
N GLU A 29 -26.45 23.57 -6.56
CA GLU A 29 -25.80 23.65 -7.87
C GLU A 29 -24.27 23.78 -7.77
N VAL A 30 -23.77 24.59 -6.83
CA VAL A 30 -22.32 24.70 -6.58
C VAL A 30 -21.75 23.37 -6.08
N ALA A 31 -22.48 22.63 -5.25
CA ALA A 31 -22.07 21.30 -4.80
C ALA A 31 -22.04 20.28 -5.96
N ASP A 32 -23.07 20.26 -6.82
CA ASP A 32 -23.13 19.40 -8.02
C ASP A 32 -22.01 19.74 -9.01
N LEU A 33 -21.78 21.03 -9.29
CA LEU A 33 -20.67 21.48 -10.15
C LEU A 33 -19.31 21.14 -9.55
N SER A 34 -19.16 21.29 -8.23
CA SER A 34 -17.94 20.92 -7.50
C SER A 34 -17.69 19.42 -7.57
N GLN A 35 -18.74 18.60 -7.45
CA GLN A 35 -18.63 17.15 -7.57
C GLN A 35 -18.20 16.73 -8.98
N ARG A 36 -18.72 17.39 -10.02
CA ARG A 36 -18.34 17.12 -11.42
C ARG A 36 -16.88 17.43 -11.74
N ILE A 37 -16.32 18.46 -11.12
CA ILE A 37 -14.90 18.80 -11.33
C ILE A 37 -13.95 18.02 -10.42
N THR A 38 -14.46 17.13 -9.57
CA THR A 38 -13.65 16.27 -8.69
C THR A 38 -13.82 14.81 -9.07
N ALA A 39 -12.98 13.96 -8.49
CA ALA A 39 -13.12 12.52 -8.58
C ALA A 39 -13.18 11.89 -7.19
N ASP A 40 -13.71 10.68 -7.15
CA ASP A 40 -13.84 9.89 -5.94
C ASP A 40 -13.05 8.56 -6.07
N PRO A 41 -11.70 8.59 -6.03
CA PRO A 41 -10.88 7.39 -6.08
C PRO A 41 -11.24 6.44 -4.94
N LYS A 42 -11.32 5.14 -5.26
CA LYS A 42 -11.63 4.10 -4.28
C LYS A 42 -10.81 2.85 -4.48
N GLY A 43 -10.74 2.02 -3.44
CA GLY A 43 -10.00 0.76 -3.49
C GLY A 43 -10.34 -0.13 -2.31
N LYS A 44 -9.56 -1.22 -2.17
CA LYS A 44 -9.79 -2.25 -1.17
C LYS A 44 -8.48 -2.65 -0.49
N ALA A 45 -8.48 -2.79 0.82
CA ALA A 45 -7.39 -3.36 1.59
C ALA A 45 -7.80 -4.72 2.15
N MET A 46 -6.91 -5.69 2.00
CA MET A 46 -7.10 -7.08 2.41
C MET A 46 -5.92 -7.53 3.26
N PHE A 47 -6.15 -8.47 4.17
CA PHE A 47 -5.11 -9.20 4.87
C PHE A 47 -5.53 -10.65 5.02
N ASN A 48 -4.67 -11.57 4.59
CA ASN A 48 -4.97 -13.01 4.58
C ASN A 48 -6.37 -13.29 3.99
N GLU A 49 -6.65 -12.69 2.81
CA GLU A 49 -7.90 -12.82 2.06
C GLU A 49 -9.16 -12.30 2.76
N LYS A 50 -9.01 -11.64 3.90
CA LYS A 50 -10.10 -11.00 4.64
C LYS A 50 -10.05 -9.48 4.49
N PRO A 51 -11.20 -8.79 4.51
CA PRO A 51 -11.26 -7.34 4.65
C PRO A 51 -10.38 -6.80 5.78
N ALA A 52 -9.57 -5.78 5.48
CA ALA A 52 -8.80 -5.07 6.49
C ALA A 52 -9.51 -3.77 6.85
N ALA A 53 -10.38 -3.80 7.85
CA ALA A 53 -11.19 -2.66 8.30
C ALA A 53 -10.40 -1.66 9.16
N GLY A 54 -10.81 -0.38 9.11
CA GLY A 54 -10.25 0.70 9.93
C GLY A 54 -8.82 1.12 9.58
N VAL A 55 -8.26 0.59 8.49
CA VAL A 55 -6.91 0.87 8.03
C VAL A 55 -6.86 2.19 7.28
N GLU A 56 -5.84 3.00 7.55
CA GLU A 56 -5.62 4.27 6.86
C GLU A 56 -5.17 4.05 5.41
N ALA A 57 -5.85 4.71 4.48
CA ALA A 57 -5.41 4.89 3.10
C ALA A 57 -5.10 6.36 2.86
N LYS A 58 -4.01 6.63 2.15
CA LYS A 58 -3.55 7.99 1.84
C LYS A 58 -3.22 8.12 0.36
N LEU A 59 -3.76 9.17 -0.26
CA LEU A 59 -3.43 9.60 -1.61
C LEU A 59 -2.55 10.85 -1.52
N CYS A 60 -1.39 10.80 -2.18
CA CYS A 60 -0.31 11.75 -2.01
C CYS A 60 0.04 12.37 -3.36
N GLU A 61 -0.03 13.69 -3.44
CA GLU A 61 0.36 14.42 -4.65
C GLU A 61 1.81 14.08 -5.02
N LYS A 62 2.71 14.16 -4.04
CA LYS A 62 4.11 13.75 -4.18
C LYS A 62 4.45 12.66 -3.18
N PHE A 63 5.30 11.72 -3.60
CA PHE A 63 5.79 10.67 -2.72
C PHE A 63 7.30 10.49 -2.87
N ASN A 64 8.01 10.46 -1.74
CA ASN A 64 9.42 10.11 -1.67
C ASN A 64 9.62 9.01 -0.63
N THR A 65 10.38 7.96 -0.95
CA THR A 65 10.60 6.82 -0.03
C THR A 65 11.22 7.22 1.30
N PHE A 66 12.02 8.29 1.35
CA PHE A 66 12.68 8.76 2.57
C PHE A 66 11.86 9.81 3.34
N MET A 67 11.13 10.68 2.63
CA MET A 67 10.37 11.79 3.23
C MET A 67 8.86 11.55 3.32
N GLY A 68 8.36 10.44 2.74
CA GLY A 68 6.96 10.11 2.67
C GLY A 68 6.16 11.01 1.73
N CYS A 69 4.90 11.26 2.10
CA CYS A 69 3.98 12.08 1.32
C CYS A 69 4.23 13.57 1.52
N SER A 70 4.16 14.33 0.43
CA SER A 70 4.27 15.80 0.44
C SER A 70 3.29 16.43 -0.56
N GLY A 71 3.10 17.75 -0.46
CA GLY A 71 2.05 18.46 -1.21
C GLY A 71 0.65 18.17 -0.66
N GLN A 72 -0.35 18.24 -1.53
CA GLN A 72 -1.74 17.92 -1.21
C GLN A 72 -1.89 16.44 -0.86
N GLN A 73 -2.63 16.16 0.21
CA GLN A 73 -2.88 14.81 0.69
C GLN A 73 -4.36 14.62 0.95
N TYR A 74 -4.83 13.42 0.66
CA TYR A 74 -6.15 12.95 1.05
C TYR A 74 -5.97 11.72 1.93
N THR A 75 -6.72 11.65 3.02
CA THR A 75 -6.67 10.52 3.95
C THR A 75 -8.08 10.03 4.18
N THR A 76 -8.24 8.71 4.21
CA THR A 76 -9.50 8.04 4.53
C THR A 76 -9.19 6.75 5.28
N LYS A 77 -10.22 6.05 5.73
CA LYS A 77 -10.09 4.72 6.34
C LYS A 77 -10.94 3.71 5.60
N THR A 78 -10.51 2.46 5.63
CA THR A 78 -11.32 1.35 5.16
C THR A 78 -12.52 1.10 6.08
N ASP A 79 -13.64 0.72 5.48
CA ASP A 79 -14.83 0.25 6.17
C ASP A 79 -14.73 -1.23 6.56
N GLU A 80 -15.82 -1.80 7.08
CA GLU A 80 -15.93 -3.22 7.47
C GLU A 80 -15.69 -4.20 6.30
N ASN A 81 -15.93 -3.75 5.07
CA ASN A 81 -15.66 -4.53 3.86
C ASN A 81 -14.23 -4.36 3.34
N GLY A 82 -13.40 -3.56 4.04
CA GLY A 82 -12.04 -3.25 3.65
C GLY A 82 -11.98 -2.21 2.53
N GLU A 83 -13.10 -1.57 2.20
CA GLU A 83 -13.22 -0.61 1.10
C GLU A 83 -12.95 0.80 1.59
N TYR A 84 -12.23 1.59 0.80
CA TYR A 84 -11.99 3.00 1.09
C TYR A 84 -12.41 3.89 -0.07
N LEU A 85 -12.88 5.09 0.26
CA LEU A 85 -13.31 6.11 -0.69
C LEU A 85 -12.66 7.45 -0.29
N PHE A 86 -11.92 8.04 -1.21
CA PHE A 86 -11.57 9.46 -1.13
C PHE A 86 -12.68 10.27 -1.78
N LYS A 87 -13.08 11.36 -1.15
CA LYS A 87 -14.14 12.24 -1.65
C LYS A 87 -13.55 13.56 -2.13
N ASN A 88 -14.10 14.10 -3.21
CA ASN A 88 -13.78 15.43 -3.72
C ASN A 88 -12.28 15.61 -4.00
N VAL A 89 -11.67 14.64 -4.68
CA VAL A 89 -10.24 14.69 -5.02
C VAL A 89 -10.04 15.53 -6.28
N ASP A 90 -9.16 16.52 -6.19
CA ASP A 90 -8.76 17.33 -7.35
C ASP A 90 -8.19 16.44 -8.47
N PRO A 91 -8.66 16.59 -9.72
CA PRO A 91 -8.12 15.87 -10.87
C PRO A 91 -6.69 16.29 -11.17
N LYS A 92 -5.75 15.36 -11.02
CA LYS A 92 -4.34 15.47 -11.38
C LYS A 92 -3.65 14.11 -11.26
N ASP A 93 -2.36 14.08 -11.58
CA ASP A 93 -1.52 12.93 -11.27
C ASP A 93 -1.08 12.99 -9.80
N TYR A 94 -1.25 11.86 -9.10
CA TYR A 94 -0.75 11.63 -7.74
C TYR A 94 0.40 10.62 -7.79
N GLU A 95 1.46 10.84 -7.02
CA GLU A 95 2.63 9.96 -7.01
C GLU A 95 2.54 8.82 -5.98
N GLY A 96 1.55 8.86 -5.08
CA GLY A 96 1.41 7.82 -4.06
C GLY A 96 -0.03 7.51 -3.72
N LEU A 97 -0.38 6.23 -3.72
CA LEU A 97 -1.56 5.70 -3.06
C LEU A 97 -1.07 4.60 -2.14
N ILE A 98 -1.10 4.86 -0.85
CA ILE A 98 -0.50 4.00 0.16
C ILE A 98 -1.54 3.59 1.20
N VAL A 99 -1.43 2.35 1.66
CA VAL A 99 -2.29 1.78 2.70
C VAL A 99 -1.41 1.38 3.87
N ARG A 100 -1.75 1.86 5.06
CA ARG A 100 -0.96 1.64 6.28
C ARG A 100 -1.03 0.17 6.69
N VAL A 101 0.08 -0.41 7.12
CA VAL A 101 0.09 -1.76 7.68
C VAL A 101 -0.41 -1.69 9.12
N PHE A 102 -1.73 -1.79 9.30
CA PHE A 102 -2.42 -1.73 10.59
C PHE A 102 -1.96 -0.53 11.45
N ASN A 103 -1.51 -0.78 12.68
CA ASN A 103 -1.06 0.24 13.64
C ASN A 103 0.45 0.53 13.55
N THR A 104 1.15 0.05 12.51
CA THR A 104 2.59 0.28 12.32
C THR A 104 2.87 1.57 11.53
N PRO A 105 4.09 2.12 11.52
CA PRO A 105 4.43 3.23 10.64
C PRO A 105 4.66 2.81 9.17
N SER A 106 4.56 1.51 8.86
CA SER A 106 4.81 0.97 7.53
C SER A 106 3.61 1.13 6.61
N TYR A 107 3.88 1.28 5.31
CA TYR A 107 2.85 1.45 4.28
C TYR A 107 3.14 0.54 3.08
N ILE A 108 2.08 0.04 2.43
CA ILE A 108 2.13 -0.67 1.16
C ILE A 108 1.52 0.20 0.08
N PHE A 109 2.14 0.26 -1.09
CA PHE A 109 1.55 0.93 -2.24
C PHE A 109 0.39 0.11 -2.81
N ALA A 110 -0.77 0.75 -3.00
CA ALA A 110 -1.84 0.16 -3.77
C ALA A 110 -1.40 0.04 -5.24
N ALA A 111 -1.65 -1.10 -5.88
CA ALA A 111 -1.17 -1.43 -7.22
C ALA A 111 0.31 -1.83 -7.35
N GLN A 112 0.95 -2.41 -6.32
CA GLN A 112 2.19 -3.19 -6.56
C GLN A 112 1.90 -4.43 -7.42
N SER A 113 1.83 -4.25 -8.73
CA SER A 113 2.06 -5.31 -9.69
C SER A 113 3.49 -5.15 -10.21
N LEU A 114 4.32 -6.17 -9.97
CA LEU A 114 5.61 -6.38 -10.64
C LEU A 114 6.66 -5.26 -10.51
N GLY A 115 7.01 -4.87 -9.28
CA GLY A 115 8.32 -4.22 -9.03
C GLY A 115 8.52 -2.81 -9.58
N ILE A 116 7.45 -2.10 -9.96
CA ILE A 116 7.54 -0.70 -10.39
C ILE A 116 7.29 0.21 -9.19
N SER A 117 8.28 1.06 -8.90
CA SER A 117 8.21 2.16 -7.93
C SER A 117 7.07 3.13 -8.29
N ALA A 118 6.25 3.52 -7.30
CA ALA A 118 5.28 4.62 -7.38
C ALA A 118 4.57 4.73 -8.74
N ALA A 119 3.54 3.89 -8.96
CA ALA A 119 2.64 4.12 -10.09
C ALA A 119 2.06 5.53 -9.97
N LYS A 120 2.18 6.37 -11.01
CA LYS A 120 1.44 7.64 -11.04
C LYS A 120 -0.05 7.31 -11.18
N TYR A 121 -0.86 7.80 -10.26
CA TYR A 121 -2.30 7.63 -10.25
C TYR A 121 -2.93 8.84 -10.93
N LYS A 122 -3.31 8.68 -12.20
CA LYS A 122 -4.02 9.72 -12.94
C LYS A 122 -5.47 9.76 -12.48
N ILE A 123 -5.82 10.82 -11.75
CA ILE A 123 -7.19 11.09 -11.31
C ILE A 123 -7.79 12.12 -12.25
N GLU A 124 -8.93 11.79 -12.86
CA GLU A 124 -9.60 12.62 -13.87
C GLU A 124 -10.97 13.06 -13.35
N ALA A 125 -11.39 14.29 -13.68
CA ALA A 125 -12.72 14.79 -13.36
C ALA A 125 -13.80 13.84 -13.87
N ASP A 126 -14.92 13.74 -13.15
CA ASP A 126 -16.07 12.91 -13.52
C ASP A 126 -15.78 11.42 -13.73
N LYS A 127 -14.58 10.92 -13.32
CA LYS A 127 -14.20 9.51 -13.43
C LYS A 127 -13.88 8.92 -12.08
N THR A 128 -14.50 7.78 -11.79
CA THR A 128 -14.11 6.97 -10.64
C THR A 128 -12.85 6.18 -10.97
N PHE A 129 -11.75 6.47 -10.26
CA PHE A 129 -10.56 5.63 -10.28
C PHE A 129 -10.73 4.45 -9.32
N PHE A 130 -10.55 3.22 -9.82
CA PHE A 130 -10.59 2.00 -9.02
C PHE A 130 -9.17 1.47 -8.82
N ALA A 131 -8.64 1.69 -7.62
CA ALA A 131 -7.36 1.13 -7.23
C ALA A 131 -7.48 -0.41 -7.10
N PRO A 132 -6.49 -1.18 -7.59
CA PRO A 132 -6.38 -2.60 -7.32
C PRO A 132 -6.40 -2.90 -5.81
N ALA A 133 -6.92 -4.07 -5.44
CA ALA A 133 -6.90 -4.52 -4.06
C ALA A 133 -5.46 -4.60 -3.53
N THR A 134 -5.24 -4.03 -2.35
CA THR A 134 -3.95 -4.03 -1.66
C THR A 134 -3.94 -5.15 -0.64
N ASN A 135 -3.11 -6.17 -0.87
CA ASN A 135 -2.87 -7.22 0.11
C ASN A 135 -1.78 -6.75 1.10
N LEU A 136 -2.21 -6.41 2.31
CA LEU A 136 -1.32 -6.06 3.41
C LEU A 136 -0.59 -7.31 3.90
N PHE A 137 0.62 -7.09 4.38
CA PHE A 137 1.42 -8.09 5.10
C PHE A 137 2.18 -7.39 6.22
N LYS A 138 2.53 -8.15 7.26
CA LYS A 138 3.28 -7.64 8.42
C LYS A 138 4.80 -7.83 8.23
N SER A 139 5.58 -7.33 9.19
CA SER A 139 7.04 -7.51 9.23
C SER A 139 7.46 -8.05 10.61
N ASP A 140 6.85 -9.14 11.03
CA ASP A 140 6.93 -9.68 12.40
C ASP A 140 7.27 -11.18 12.47
N VAL A 141 7.84 -11.75 11.40
CA VAL A 141 8.43 -13.10 11.47
C VAL A 141 9.63 -13.08 12.44
N LYS A 142 9.66 -14.04 13.37
CA LYS A 142 10.69 -14.11 14.41
C LYS A 142 11.69 -15.23 14.14
N VAL A 143 12.95 -14.86 13.92
CA VAL A 143 14.05 -15.82 13.77
C VAL A 143 14.51 -16.31 15.14
N GLN A 144 14.54 -17.62 15.31
CA GLN A 144 15.07 -18.28 16.49
C GLN A 144 16.59 -18.43 16.39
N SER A 145 17.07 -18.93 15.24
CA SER A 145 18.48 -19.22 14.95
C SER A 145 18.76 -19.12 13.45
N PRO A 146 19.98 -18.75 13.04
CA PRO A 146 20.99 -18.10 13.86
C PRO A 146 20.53 -16.70 14.30
N LYS A 147 21.09 -16.19 15.40
CA LYS A 147 20.87 -14.79 15.78
C LYS A 147 21.53 -13.86 14.77
N ALA A 148 21.01 -12.64 14.64
CA ALA A 148 21.63 -11.62 13.79
C ALA A 148 23.12 -11.46 14.12
N ASN A 149 23.95 -11.31 13.09
CA ASN A 149 25.41 -11.20 13.19
C ASN A 149 26.16 -12.42 13.78
N ALA A 150 25.49 -13.56 13.98
CA ALA A 150 26.16 -14.77 14.43
C ALA A 150 27.12 -15.30 13.35
N LYS A 151 28.31 -15.73 13.79
CA LYS A 151 29.21 -16.52 12.95
C LYS A 151 28.73 -17.95 12.92
N VAL A 152 28.50 -18.48 11.73
CA VAL A 152 27.98 -19.82 11.50
C VAL A 152 28.91 -20.57 10.56
N ASP A 153 29.01 -21.88 10.72
CA ASP A 153 29.64 -22.73 9.70
C ASP A 153 28.64 -22.94 8.57
N ALA A 154 29.01 -22.51 7.36
CA ALA A 154 28.21 -22.67 6.16
C ALA A 154 27.78 -24.11 5.90
N LYS A 155 28.57 -25.11 6.31
CA LYS A 155 28.28 -26.54 6.09
C LYS A 155 27.19 -27.10 7.01
N THR A 156 26.91 -26.41 8.12
CA THR A 156 25.95 -26.84 9.13
C THR A 156 24.87 -25.79 9.40
N LEU A 157 24.77 -24.79 8.52
CA LEU A 157 23.83 -23.69 8.66
C LEU A 157 22.39 -24.21 8.60
N GLU A 158 21.72 -24.13 9.74
CA GLU A 158 20.29 -24.34 9.87
C GLU A 158 19.63 -23.07 10.42
N ILE A 159 18.67 -22.55 9.67
CA ILE A 159 17.89 -21.37 9.99
C ILE A 159 16.54 -21.83 10.52
N LYS A 160 16.12 -21.32 11.68
CA LYS A 160 14.87 -21.67 12.36
C LYS A 160 14.12 -20.40 12.74
N TRP A 161 12.80 -20.44 12.61
CA TRP A 161 11.91 -19.35 12.97
C TRP A 161 10.67 -19.86 13.70
N ASP A 162 9.96 -18.95 14.36
CA ASP A 162 8.65 -19.26 14.93
C ASP A 162 7.65 -19.54 13.81
N ALA A 163 6.79 -20.55 14.00
CA ALA A 163 5.67 -20.76 13.10
C ALA A 163 4.77 -19.51 13.11
N TYR A 164 4.39 -19.07 11.92
CA TYR A 164 3.55 -17.90 11.71
C TYR A 164 2.08 -18.34 11.51
N PRO A 165 1.11 -17.71 12.19
CA PRO A 165 -0.31 -18.06 12.05
C PRO A 165 -0.76 -18.04 10.59
N ASP A 166 -1.54 -19.05 10.20
CA ASP A 166 -2.10 -19.25 8.85
C ASP A 166 -1.06 -19.43 7.72
N ALA A 167 0.24 -19.47 8.02
CA ALA A 167 1.27 -19.72 7.01
C ALA A 167 1.27 -21.20 6.60
N ALA A 168 1.08 -21.45 5.31
CA ALA A 168 1.21 -22.77 4.72
C ALA A 168 2.67 -23.08 4.34
N TYR A 169 3.42 -22.05 3.92
CA TYR A 169 4.82 -22.19 3.55
C TYR A 169 5.58 -20.86 3.71
N TYR A 170 6.91 -20.92 3.59
CA TYR A 170 7.79 -19.76 3.60
C TYR A 170 8.62 -19.72 2.33
N LYS A 171 9.07 -18.53 1.93
CA LYS A 171 10.15 -18.34 0.95
C LYS A 171 11.36 -17.79 1.65
N ILE A 172 12.50 -18.46 1.48
CA ILE A 172 13.77 -18.05 2.08
C ILE A 172 14.73 -17.57 1.00
N SER A 173 15.44 -16.50 1.32
CA SER A 173 16.57 -16.03 0.51
C SER A 173 17.75 -15.66 1.38
N LEU A 174 18.96 -15.96 0.90
CA LEU A 174 20.22 -15.59 1.55
C LEU A 174 21.03 -14.70 0.61
N PHE A 175 20.95 -13.38 0.78
CA PHE A 175 21.65 -12.44 -0.09
C PHE A 175 23.05 -12.14 0.44
N PRO A 176 24.13 -12.49 -0.29
CA PRO A 176 25.45 -12.04 0.10
C PRO A 176 25.52 -10.51 0.07
N LYS A 177 26.23 -9.93 1.03
CA LYS A 177 26.48 -8.48 1.07
C LYS A 177 27.44 -8.04 -0.04
N GLU A 178 28.35 -8.94 -0.45
CA GLU A 178 29.26 -8.71 -1.56
C GLU A 178 28.52 -8.80 -2.89
N VAL A 179 28.47 -7.68 -3.63
CA VAL A 179 27.67 -7.53 -4.85
C VAL A 179 28.08 -8.44 -6.01
N LYS A 180 29.31 -8.97 -5.99
CA LYS A 180 29.83 -9.88 -7.03
C LYS A 180 29.52 -11.36 -6.77
N VAL A 181 28.95 -11.68 -5.60
CA VAL A 181 28.61 -13.06 -5.24
C VAL A 181 27.14 -13.29 -5.54
N SER A 182 26.83 -14.34 -6.31
CA SER A 182 25.45 -14.75 -6.53
C SER A 182 24.91 -15.46 -5.30
N SER A 183 23.64 -15.22 -4.97
CA SER A 183 22.96 -15.99 -3.94
C SER A 183 22.58 -17.38 -4.48
N PRO A 184 22.94 -18.48 -3.80
CA PRO A 184 22.48 -19.81 -4.16
C PRO A 184 21.04 -20.10 -3.70
N TYR A 185 20.45 -19.23 -2.88
CA TYR A 185 19.11 -19.41 -2.32
C TYR A 185 18.29 -18.14 -2.52
N ILE A 186 17.40 -18.19 -3.50
CA ILE A 186 16.49 -17.09 -3.83
C ILE A 186 15.09 -17.68 -3.89
N ASN A 187 14.19 -17.18 -3.04
CA ASN A 187 12.80 -17.61 -2.94
C ASN A 187 12.59 -19.12 -2.79
N GLU A 188 13.50 -19.80 -2.07
CA GLU A 188 13.41 -21.22 -1.80
C GLU A 188 12.16 -21.50 -0.96
N LYS A 189 11.24 -22.30 -1.49
CA LYS A 189 10.00 -22.66 -0.81
C LYS A 189 10.31 -23.69 0.27
N VAL A 190 9.87 -23.41 1.49
CA VAL A 190 10.08 -24.27 2.66
C VAL A 190 8.73 -24.55 3.32
N GLU A 191 8.44 -25.84 3.50
CA GLU A 191 7.34 -26.31 4.34
C GLU A 191 7.87 -26.49 5.77
N GLY A 192 7.14 -25.98 6.77
CA GLY A 192 7.60 -25.93 8.16
C GLY A 192 8.45 -24.69 8.47
N ASN A 193 9.20 -24.76 9.58
CA ASN A 193 9.84 -23.60 10.20
C ASN A 193 11.36 -23.77 10.43
N SER A 194 12.00 -24.63 9.62
CA SER A 194 13.45 -24.84 9.60
C SER A 194 13.94 -24.98 8.16
N PHE A 195 15.11 -24.43 7.86
CA PHE A 195 15.77 -24.53 6.57
C PHE A 195 17.25 -24.84 6.75
N LYS A 196 17.72 -25.92 6.12
CA LYS A 196 19.13 -26.32 6.10
C LYS A 196 19.76 -25.92 4.78
N ALA A 197 20.88 -25.21 4.85
CA ALA A 197 21.65 -24.86 3.67
C ALA A 197 22.49 -26.07 3.20
N GLU A 198 22.19 -26.60 2.02
CA GLU A 198 22.89 -27.74 1.41
C GLU A 198 23.85 -27.35 0.27
N LYS A 199 23.50 -26.31 -0.49
CA LYS A 199 24.36 -25.68 -1.50
C LYS A 199 25.50 -24.90 -0.79
N PRO A 200 26.74 -24.97 -1.30
CA PRO A 200 27.87 -24.24 -0.75
C PRO A 200 27.62 -22.73 -0.68
N LEU A 201 28.02 -22.12 0.43
CA LEU A 201 28.05 -20.66 0.60
C LEU A 201 29.50 -20.18 0.58
N VAL A 202 29.76 -19.10 -0.14
CA VAL A 202 31.06 -18.41 -0.09
C VAL A 202 31.18 -17.72 1.26
N ASN A 203 32.37 -17.74 1.87
CA ASN A 203 32.63 -17.00 3.10
C ASN A 203 32.29 -15.52 2.93
N GLY A 204 31.51 -14.97 3.86
CA GLY A 204 31.09 -13.58 3.83
C GLY A 204 29.89 -13.30 4.72
N GLU A 205 29.42 -12.07 4.67
CA GLU A 205 28.19 -11.64 5.34
C GLU A 205 26.98 -11.86 4.43
N TYR A 206 25.88 -12.36 5.00
CA TYR A 206 24.63 -12.59 4.30
C TYR A 206 23.48 -11.89 5.00
N ARG A 207 22.55 -11.35 4.20
CA ARG A 207 21.23 -10.90 4.65
C ARG A 207 20.24 -12.03 4.47
N LEU A 208 19.56 -12.39 5.55
CA LEU A 208 18.47 -13.35 5.54
C LEU A 208 17.16 -12.63 5.19
N LYS A 209 16.38 -13.22 4.30
CA LYS A 209 14.99 -12.85 4.07
C LYS A 209 14.11 -14.08 4.26
N ILE A 210 13.03 -13.93 5.04
CA ILE A 210 11.99 -14.94 5.19
C ILE A 210 10.65 -14.26 4.91
N ASP A 211 9.91 -14.75 3.95
CA ASP A 211 8.55 -14.30 3.63
C ASP A 211 7.57 -15.45 3.96
N ALA A 212 6.54 -15.19 4.76
CA ALA A 212 5.49 -16.16 5.12
C ALA A 212 4.29 -16.03 4.18
N PHE A 213 3.73 -17.15 3.73
CA PHE A 213 2.60 -17.19 2.79
C PHE A 213 1.52 -18.16 3.25
N ASN A 214 0.25 -17.83 2.96
CA ASN A 214 -0.86 -18.75 3.14
C ASN A 214 -0.94 -19.77 1.99
N ALA A 215 -1.95 -20.65 2.02
CA ALA A 215 -2.14 -21.70 1.02
C ALA A 215 -2.48 -21.18 -0.38
N ASN A 216 -2.93 -19.93 -0.50
CA ASN A 216 -3.32 -19.28 -1.76
C ASN A 216 -2.23 -18.33 -2.29
N ASP A 217 -0.97 -18.56 -1.88
CA ASP A 217 0.20 -17.76 -2.25
C ASP A 217 0.12 -16.26 -1.86
N ILE A 218 -0.73 -15.90 -0.88
CA ILE A 218 -0.82 -14.54 -0.35
C ILE A 218 0.20 -14.35 0.77
N LYS A 219 1.03 -13.32 0.63
CA LYS A 219 2.03 -12.96 1.66
C LYS A 219 1.33 -12.50 2.94
N LEU A 220 1.72 -13.09 4.06
CA LEU A 220 1.19 -12.81 5.39
C LEU A 220 2.12 -11.91 6.20
N SER A 221 3.41 -12.21 6.14
CA SER A 221 4.43 -11.48 6.88
C SER A 221 5.81 -11.66 6.24
N GLN A 222 6.78 -10.90 6.74
CA GLN A 222 8.18 -11.06 6.46
C GLN A 222 9.04 -10.90 7.71
N LEU A 223 10.27 -11.36 7.63
CA LEU A 223 11.31 -10.98 8.57
C LEU A 223 11.54 -9.47 8.48
N ASN A 224 11.63 -8.82 9.64
CA ASN A 224 11.97 -7.40 9.68
C ASN A 224 13.38 -7.18 9.14
N GLU A 225 13.57 -6.12 8.36
CA GLU A 225 14.87 -5.71 7.84
C GLU A 225 15.59 -4.85 8.88
N ASP A 226 16.01 -5.47 9.99
CA ASP A 226 16.87 -4.86 11.02
C ASP A 226 18.35 -5.16 10.77
#